data_AF-A0A2V3PRS7-F1
#
_entry.id   AF-A0A2V3PRS7-F1
#
_cell.length_a   1.000
_cell.length_b   1.000
_cell.length_c   1.000
_cell.angle_alpha   90.00
_cell.angle_beta   90.00
_cell.angle_gamma   90.00
#
_symmetry.space_group_name_H-M   'P 1'
#
loop_
_entity.id
_entity.type
_entity.pdbx_description
1 polymer ?
#
loop_
_entity_poly.entity_id
_entity_poly.type
_entity_poly.pdbx_seq_one_letter_code
_entity_poly.pdbx_strand_id
1 'polypeptide(L)'
;MIQFKLIKDGSSVRKHDVEVLKATICSLTEDEDSYIILEPKNPIENSIYIQAIKQNNEYYAEIRFVFGSDNNFKHYSRTYTTQNEIINLFSQYYAEGKVPNVSEWNDDTAINEEETDAKMMKLYKQSGGTTRYFEIWINEDNTITIHKGILGEVGETETIETRKNDLPSNITLAKYVSEQKQIGYEEHEDLTEFIVQYSYDKDANQTELTEKRDYLESLFNNCLGWTGNGHCDGGDIGSGTMNIFCYVVDKNIAVHTILEVLEEEDLMDNLKIAYADESTEEYIGLYPPLTDFML
;
A
#
# COMPACT_ATOMS: atom_id res chain seq x y z
N MET A 1 -18.72 -13.39 35.10
CA MET A 1 -19.22 -13.37 33.71
C MET A 1 -18.31 -12.44 32.95
N ILE A 2 -17.75 -12.89 31.83
CA ILE A 2 -16.84 -12.08 31.01
C ILE A 2 -17.66 -10.95 30.39
N GLN A 3 -17.12 -9.74 30.40
CA GLN A 3 -17.76 -8.59 29.76
C GLN A 3 -17.30 -8.55 28.30
N PHE A 4 -18.24 -8.33 27.39
CA PHE A 4 -17.97 -8.20 25.97
C PHE A 4 -18.52 -6.88 25.45
N LYS A 5 -17.93 -6.43 24.34
CA LYS A 5 -18.48 -5.45 23.42
C LYS A 5 -18.89 -6.21 22.16
N LEU A 6 -20.17 -6.14 21.84
CA LEU A 6 -20.71 -6.65 20.57
C LEU A 6 -20.79 -5.50 19.57
N ILE A 7 -20.27 -5.73 18.36
CA ILE A 7 -20.29 -4.78 17.24
C ILE A 7 -21.00 -5.46 16.06
N LYS A 8 -21.94 -4.76 15.43
CA LYS A 8 -22.59 -5.15 14.16
C LYS A 8 -22.42 -3.99 13.19
N ASP A 9 -21.80 -4.25 12.05
CA ASP A 9 -21.63 -3.28 10.95
C ASP A 9 -21.07 -1.93 11.45
N GLY A 10 -19.98 -2.01 12.23
CA GLY A 10 -19.29 -0.86 12.83
C GLY A 10 -19.99 -0.24 14.05
N SER A 11 -21.22 -0.62 14.35
CA SER A 11 -22.02 -0.06 15.45
C SER A 11 -22.03 -0.94 16.68
N SER A 12 -21.75 -0.35 17.85
CA SER A 12 -21.82 -1.09 19.13
C SER A 12 -23.26 -1.37 19.56
N VAL A 13 -23.55 -2.64 19.82
CA VAL A 13 -24.83 -3.10 20.38
C VAL A 13 -24.82 -2.87 21.89
N ARG A 14 -25.51 -1.83 22.38
CA ARG A 14 -25.39 -1.36 23.78
C ARG A 14 -25.86 -2.36 24.84
N LYS A 15 -26.85 -3.19 24.52
CA LYS A 15 -27.41 -4.19 25.43
C LYS A 15 -27.51 -5.51 24.68
N HIS A 16 -26.72 -6.49 25.11
CA HIS A 16 -26.71 -7.81 24.52
C HIS A 16 -26.68 -8.88 25.61
N ASP A 17 -27.36 -9.96 25.33
CA ASP A 17 -27.23 -11.26 25.97
C ASP A 17 -26.97 -12.31 24.88
N VAL A 18 -27.00 -13.59 25.25
CA VAL A 18 -26.77 -14.68 24.30
C VAL A 18 -27.85 -14.75 23.21
N GLU A 19 -29.08 -14.32 23.49
CA GLU A 19 -30.17 -14.33 22.51
C GLU A 19 -30.04 -13.16 21.52
N VAL A 20 -29.63 -11.99 22.00
CA VAL A 20 -29.25 -10.86 21.13
C VAL A 20 -28.08 -11.26 20.23
N LEU A 21 -27.04 -11.89 20.77
CA LEU A 21 -25.90 -12.38 19.99
C LEU A 21 -26.35 -13.32 18.87
N LYS A 22 -27.19 -14.32 19.19
CA LYS A 22 -27.76 -15.25 18.20
C LYS A 22 -28.55 -14.50 17.12
N ALA A 23 -29.42 -13.57 17.51
CA ALA A 23 -30.19 -12.78 16.56
C ALA A 23 -29.30 -11.93 15.66
N THR A 24 -28.21 -11.35 16.19
CA THR A 24 -27.22 -10.60 15.40
C THR A 24 -26.53 -11.50 14.37
N ILE A 25 -26.07 -12.69 14.76
CA ILE A 25 -25.50 -13.67 13.82
C ILE A 25 -26.54 -14.10 12.77
N CYS A 26 -27.80 -14.27 13.19
CA CYS A 26 -28.88 -14.59 12.26
C CYS A 26 -29.14 -13.51 11.21
N SER A 27 -28.82 -12.26 11.53
CA SER A 27 -28.99 -11.12 10.62
C SER A 27 -27.83 -10.91 9.64
N LEU A 28 -26.78 -11.73 9.68
CA LEU A 28 -25.67 -11.64 8.71
C LEU A 28 -26.17 -11.92 7.28
N THR A 29 -25.80 -11.01 6.38
CA THR A 29 -26.09 -11.03 4.95
C THR A 29 -24.79 -11.18 4.16
N GLU A 30 -24.88 -11.44 2.86
CA GLU A 30 -23.71 -11.49 1.96
C GLU A 30 -23.25 -10.10 1.50
N ASP A 31 -23.58 -9.08 2.28
CA ASP A 31 -23.15 -7.71 2.02
C ASP A 31 -21.77 -7.52 2.65
N GLU A 32 -20.86 -6.85 1.95
CA GLU A 32 -19.47 -6.63 2.38
C GLU A 32 -19.40 -5.86 3.70
N ASP A 33 -20.39 -5.00 3.98
CA ASP A 33 -20.48 -4.25 5.24
C ASP A 33 -21.16 -5.06 6.37
N SER A 34 -21.58 -6.31 6.11
CA SER A 34 -22.32 -7.15 7.05
C SER A 34 -21.41 -8.06 7.86
N TYR A 35 -21.03 -7.61 9.05
CA TYR A 35 -20.11 -8.34 9.93
C TYR A 35 -20.46 -8.19 11.40
N ILE A 36 -20.01 -9.16 12.20
CA ILE A 36 -20.14 -9.15 13.65
C ILE A 36 -18.78 -9.31 14.30
N ILE A 37 -18.49 -8.51 15.32
CA ILE A 37 -17.28 -8.64 16.15
C ILE A 37 -17.70 -8.78 17.60
N LEU A 38 -17.09 -9.74 18.28
CA LEU A 38 -17.24 -9.95 19.71
C LEU A 38 -15.90 -9.80 20.42
N GLU A 39 -15.75 -8.68 21.11
CA GLU A 39 -14.50 -8.24 21.76
C GLU A 39 -14.65 -8.37 23.29
N PRO A 40 -13.92 -9.29 23.96
CA PRO A 40 -13.93 -9.33 25.42
C PRO A 40 -13.19 -8.12 26.01
N LYS A 41 -13.66 -7.64 27.16
CA LYS A 41 -13.03 -6.52 27.88
C LYS A 41 -11.58 -6.81 28.30
N ASN A 42 -11.28 -8.07 28.58
CA ASN A 42 -9.91 -8.55 28.82
C ASN A 42 -9.69 -9.80 27.95
N PRO A 43 -8.48 -10.03 27.41
CA PRO A 43 -8.22 -11.18 26.57
C PRO A 43 -8.56 -12.52 27.26
N ILE A 44 -9.10 -13.46 26.48
CA ILE A 44 -9.43 -14.82 26.95
C ILE A 44 -8.39 -15.77 26.36
N GLU A 45 -7.51 -16.33 27.19
CA GLU A 45 -6.37 -17.14 26.70
C GLU A 45 -5.59 -16.44 25.56
N ASN A 46 -5.37 -15.12 25.71
CA ASN A 46 -4.77 -14.21 24.72
C ASN A 46 -5.65 -13.82 23.53
N SER A 47 -6.83 -14.41 23.34
CA SER A 47 -7.79 -14.00 22.30
C SER A 47 -8.37 -12.62 22.61
N ILE A 48 -8.27 -11.69 21.65
CA ILE A 48 -8.71 -10.31 21.77
C ILE A 48 -10.03 -10.01 21.06
N TYR A 49 -10.44 -10.84 20.09
CA TYR A 49 -11.78 -10.80 19.49
C TYR A 49 -12.05 -12.09 18.70
N ILE A 50 -13.34 -12.35 18.44
CA ILE A 50 -13.79 -13.26 17.38
C ILE A 50 -14.76 -12.50 16.46
N GLN A 51 -14.61 -12.70 15.15
CA GLN A 51 -15.40 -12.05 14.12
C GLN A 51 -16.05 -13.07 13.20
N ALA A 52 -17.18 -12.70 12.59
CA ALA A 52 -17.78 -13.48 11.51
C ALA A 52 -18.38 -12.61 10.42
N ILE A 53 -18.32 -13.12 9.19
CA ILE A 53 -19.01 -12.61 8.00
C ILE A 53 -19.76 -13.75 7.33
N LYS A 54 -20.67 -13.43 6.42
CA LYS A 54 -21.34 -14.42 5.57
C LYS A 54 -20.97 -14.18 4.11
N GLN A 55 -20.49 -15.21 3.42
CA GLN A 55 -20.12 -15.14 2.00
C GLN A 55 -20.43 -16.48 1.33
N ASN A 56 -20.95 -16.46 0.10
CA ASN A 56 -21.24 -17.67 -0.67
C ASN A 56 -22.10 -18.71 0.08
N ASN A 57 -23.09 -18.22 0.84
CA ASN A 57 -23.94 -19.00 1.73
C ASN A 57 -23.20 -19.80 2.83
N GLU A 58 -21.93 -19.48 3.08
CA GLU A 58 -21.11 -19.99 4.17
C GLU A 58 -20.82 -18.86 5.18
N TYR A 59 -20.38 -19.24 6.37
CA TYR A 59 -19.96 -18.33 7.44
C TYR A 59 -18.47 -18.44 7.62
N TYR A 60 -17.78 -17.33 7.51
CA TYR A 60 -16.35 -17.27 7.71
C TYR A 60 -16.08 -16.61 9.06
N ALA A 61 -15.38 -17.33 9.95
CA ALA A 61 -15.05 -16.87 11.29
C ALA A 61 -13.55 -16.65 11.43
N GLU A 62 -13.20 -15.61 12.17
CA GLU A 62 -11.81 -15.23 12.43
C GLU A 62 -11.60 -14.98 13.92
N ILE A 63 -10.41 -15.27 14.41
CA ILE A 63 -10.00 -15.05 15.80
C ILE A 63 -8.56 -14.56 15.86
N ARG A 64 -8.30 -13.55 16.70
CA ARG A 64 -6.96 -12.98 16.88
C ARG A 64 -6.48 -13.13 18.32
N PHE A 65 -5.24 -13.57 18.48
CA PHE A 65 -4.53 -13.73 19.75
C PHE A 65 -3.38 -12.75 19.86
N VAL A 66 -3.17 -12.11 21.02
CA VAL A 66 -2.03 -11.19 21.26
C VAL A 66 -1.19 -11.66 22.46
N PHE A 67 0.12 -11.71 22.29
CA PHE A 67 1.08 -12.23 23.26
C PHE A 67 2.00 -11.10 23.77
N GLY A 68 1.51 -10.37 24.77
CA GLY A 68 2.26 -9.33 25.48
C GLY A 68 2.29 -7.96 24.81
N SER A 69 2.48 -7.90 23.49
CA SER A 69 2.42 -6.66 22.68
C SER A 69 1.61 -6.90 21.42
N ASP A 70 0.96 -5.86 20.90
CA ASP A 70 0.06 -5.94 19.73
C ASP A 70 0.74 -6.49 18.47
N ASN A 71 2.06 -6.28 18.33
CA ASN A 71 2.86 -6.80 17.20
C ASN A 71 3.25 -8.28 17.32
N ASN A 72 2.92 -8.94 18.43
CA ASN A 72 3.17 -10.37 18.63
C ASN A 72 1.82 -11.06 18.71
N PHE A 73 1.27 -11.42 17.55
CA PHE A 73 -0.08 -11.95 17.47
C PHE A 73 -0.15 -13.23 16.62
N LYS A 74 -1.28 -13.91 16.74
CA LYS A 74 -1.67 -14.98 15.83
C LYS A 74 -3.08 -14.74 15.33
N HIS A 75 -3.31 -14.92 14.04
CA HIS A 75 -4.62 -14.77 13.43
C HIS A 75 -5.01 -16.07 12.75
N TYR A 76 -6.23 -16.54 13.01
CA TYR A 76 -6.74 -17.76 12.40
C TYR A 76 -8.14 -17.57 11.85
N SER A 77 -8.44 -18.27 10.75
CA SER A 77 -9.77 -18.32 10.17
C SER A 77 -10.30 -19.74 9.93
N ARG A 78 -11.63 -19.87 9.89
CA ARG A 78 -12.31 -21.11 9.50
C ARG A 78 -13.68 -20.83 8.89
N THR A 79 -14.03 -21.63 7.88
CA THR A 79 -15.36 -21.61 7.24
C THR A 79 -16.31 -22.62 7.89
N TYR A 80 -17.58 -22.24 7.98
CA TYR A 80 -18.68 -23.02 8.51
C TYR A 80 -19.84 -23.01 7.51
N THR A 81 -20.46 -24.17 7.30
CA THR A 81 -21.52 -24.32 6.27
C THR A 81 -22.91 -24.08 6.83
N THR A 82 -23.07 -24.05 8.15
CA THR A 82 -24.36 -23.87 8.79
C THR A 82 -24.37 -22.74 9.81
N GLN A 83 -25.50 -22.04 9.88
CA GLN A 83 -25.72 -20.97 10.85
C GLN A 83 -25.63 -21.45 12.30
N ASN A 84 -26.01 -22.71 12.56
CA ASN A 84 -25.95 -23.29 13.90
C ASN A 84 -24.51 -23.49 14.38
N GLU A 85 -23.58 -23.84 13.49
CA GLU A 85 -22.17 -24.00 13.86
C GLU A 85 -21.56 -22.67 14.31
N ILE A 86 -21.79 -21.59 13.55
CA ILE A 86 -21.28 -20.27 13.89
C ILE A 86 -21.95 -19.70 15.16
N ILE A 87 -23.25 -19.94 15.34
CA ILE A 87 -23.96 -19.58 16.57
C ILE A 87 -23.36 -20.31 17.78
N ASN A 88 -23.09 -21.60 17.65
CA ASN A 88 -22.53 -22.40 18.73
C ASN A 88 -21.10 -21.95 19.08
N LEU A 89 -20.28 -21.66 18.07
CA LEU A 89 -18.93 -21.10 18.25
C LEU A 89 -18.96 -19.81 19.08
N PHE A 90 -19.75 -18.83 18.64
CA PHE A 90 -19.87 -17.53 19.31
C PHE A 90 -20.52 -17.65 20.69
N SER A 91 -21.52 -18.54 20.85
CA SER A 91 -22.18 -18.76 22.14
C SER A 91 -21.22 -19.36 23.18
N GLN A 92 -20.35 -20.31 22.80
CA GLN A 92 -19.33 -20.87 23.70
C GLN A 92 -18.30 -19.80 24.10
N TYR A 93 -17.84 -18.99 23.14
CA TYR A 93 -16.94 -17.90 23.43
C TYR A 93 -17.56 -16.85 24.38
N TYR A 94 -18.82 -16.47 24.13
CA TYR A 94 -19.56 -15.47 24.91
C TYR A 94 -19.96 -15.95 26.31
N ALA A 95 -20.58 -17.14 26.42
CA ALA A 95 -21.19 -17.60 27.66
C ALA A 95 -20.20 -18.31 28.58
N GLU A 96 -19.27 -19.09 28.01
CA GLU A 96 -18.34 -19.93 28.75
C GLU A 96 -16.93 -19.33 28.81
N GLY A 97 -16.61 -18.34 27.96
CA GLY A 97 -15.24 -17.88 27.79
C GLY A 97 -14.34 -18.93 27.18
N LYS A 98 -14.91 -19.83 26.37
CA LYS A 98 -14.19 -20.94 25.78
C LYS A 98 -13.61 -20.54 24.43
N VAL A 99 -12.29 -20.50 24.34
CA VAL A 99 -11.58 -20.26 23.07
C VAL A 99 -11.72 -21.48 22.15
N PRO A 100 -12.01 -21.28 20.85
CA PRO A 100 -12.04 -22.37 19.88
C PRO A 100 -10.68 -23.09 19.78
N ASN A 101 -10.69 -24.40 19.56
CA ASN A 101 -9.46 -25.09 19.17
C ASN A 101 -9.11 -24.72 17.72
N VAL A 102 -8.06 -23.93 17.56
CA VAL A 102 -7.58 -23.40 16.27
C VAL A 102 -6.60 -24.33 15.55
N SER A 103 -6.31 -25.53 16.06
CA SER A 103 -5.34 -26.45 15.44
C SER A 103 -5.69 -26.89 14.01
N GLU A 104 -6.97 -26.79 13.63
CA GLU A 104 -7.49 -27.11 12.29
C GLU A 104 -7.94 -25.86 11.51
N TRP A 105 -7.69 -24.67 12.06
CA TRP A 105 -8.01 -23.41 11.39
C TRP A 105 -6.85 -23.03 10.47
N ASN A 106 -7.13 -22.20 9.47
CA ASN A 106 -6.07 -21.62 8.64
C ASN A 106 -5.29 -20.62 9.49
N ASP A 107 -3.95 -20.68 9.46
CA ASP A 107 -3.09 -19.66 10.10
C ASP A 107 -2.88 -18.52 9.09
N ASP A 108 -3.62 -17.44 9.28
CA ASP A 108 -3.60 -16.23 8.44
C ASP A 108 -2.72 -15.14 9.08
N THR A 109 -1.86 -15.50 10.04
CA THR A 109 -1.04 -14.53 10.78
C THR A 109 -0.17 -13.70 9.85
N ALA A 110 0.54 -14.32 8.90
CA ALA A 110 1.40 -13.58 7.97
C ALA A 110 0.61 -12.60 7.09
N ILE A 111 -0.62 -12.96 6.69
CA ILE A 111 -1.50 -12.11 5.89
C ILE A 111 -1.98 -10.91 6.71
N ASN A 112 -2.30 -11.14 7.99
CA ASN A 112 -2.78 -10.10 8.89
C ASN A 112 -1.64 -9.25 9.49
N GLU A 113 -0.40 -9.74 9.52
CA GLU A 113 0.80 -8.96 9.86
C GLU A 113 1.07 -7.91 8.77
N GLU A 114 0.67 -8.22 7.54
CA GLU A 114 0.79 -7.37 6.35
C GLU A 114 -0.56 -6.75 5.92
N GLU A 115 -1.54 -6.62 6.82
CA GLU A 115 -2.73 -5.80 6.57
C GLU A 115 -2.28 -4.34 6.46
N THR A 116 -1.92 -3.96 5.25
CA THR A 116 -1.49 -2.62 4.90
C THR A 116 -2.69 -1.84 4.39
N ASP A 117 -2.94 -0.68 4.98
CA ASP A 117 -3.83 0.34 4.37
C ASP A 117 -3.26 0.85 3.04
N ALA A 118 -2.02 0.48 2.68
CA ALA A 118 -1.40 0.87 1.43
C ALA A 118 -2.13 0.23 0.25
N LYS A 119 -2.72 1.09 -0.58
CA LYS A 119 -3.28 0.72 -1.88
C LYS A 119 -2.22 0.53 -2.97
N MET A 120 -0.94 0.77 -2.64
CA MET A 120 0.19 0.69 -3.55
C MET A 120 1.45 0.32 -2.78
N MET A 121 2.29 -0.54 -3.36
CA MET A 121 3.61 -0.92 -2.83
C MET A 121 4.63 -0.96 -3.97
N LYS A 122 5.85 -0.51 -3.67
CA LYS A 122 6.99 -0.55 -4.59
C LYS A 122 8.18 -1.21 -3.92
N LEU A 123 8.75 -2.21 -4.57
CA LEU A 123 9.83 -3.04 -4.07
C LEU A 123 10.96 -3.13 -5.09
N TYR A 124 12.17 -3.36 -4.60
CA TYR A 124 13.37 -3.45 -5.40
C TYR A 124 14.21 -4.65 -5.03
N LYS A 125 14.95 -5.17 -6.00
CA LYS A 125 15.90 -6.25 -5.79
C LYS A 125 17.15 -6.02 -6.62
N GLN A 126 18.29 -5.96 -5.95
CA GLN A 126 19.59 -5.94 -6.62
C GLN A 126 20.05 -7.37 -6.92
N SER A 127 20.43 -7.63 -8.17
CA SER A 127 20.99 -8.92 -8.58
C SER A 127 21.96 -8.74 -9.74
N GLY A 128 23.23 -9.09 -9.55
CA GLY A 128 24.23 -9.11 -10.63
C GLY A 128 24.55 -7.73 -11.21
N GLY A 129 24.47 -6.67 -10.40
CA GLY A 129 24.70 -5.29 -10.85
C GLY A 129 23.51 -4.64 -11.54
N THR A 130 22.37 -5.34 -11.62
CA THR A 130 21.10 -4.80 -12.13
C THR A 130 20.10 -4.69 -10.98
N THR A 131 19.40 -3.56 -10.90
CA THR A 131 18.26 -3.40 -10.00
C THR A 131 16.98 -3.73 -10.76
N ARG A 132 16.15 -4.59 -10.20
CA ARG A 132 14.78 -4.85 -10.69
C ARG A 132 13.79 -4.19 -9.76
N TYR A 133 12.70 -3.70 -10.33
CA TYR A 133 11.59 -3.15 -9.55
C TYR A 133 10.34 -4.01 -9.72
N PHE A 134 9.49 -3.96 -8.72
CA PHE A 134 8.16 -4.54 -8.68
C PHE A 134 7.24 -3.52 -8.01
N GLU A 135 6.21 -3.10 -8.71
CA GLU A 135 5.19 -2.18 -8.22
C GLU A 135 3.82 -2.85 -8.36
N ILE A 136 3.00 -2.71 -7.32
CA ILE A 136 1.65 -3.27 -7.28
C ILE A 136 0.70 -2.24 -6.68
N TRP A 137 -0.47 -2.06 -7.28
CA TRP A 137 -1.50 -1.16 -6.73
C TRP A 137 -2.91 -1.62 -7.04
N ILE A 138 -3.85 -1.14 -6.23
CA ILE A 138 -5.29 -1.37 -6.37
C ILE A 138 -5.90 -0.18 -7.12
N ASN A 139 -6.58 -0.46 -8.23
CA ASN A 139 -7.30 0.54 -9.02
C ASN A 139 -8.65 0.90 -8.39
N GLU A 140 -9.29 1.96 -8.86
CA GLU A 140 -10.61 2.41 -8.36
C GLU A 140 -11.73 1.38 -8.55
N ASP A 141 -11.61 0.51 -9.55
CA ASP A 141 -12.55 -0.59 -9.83
C ASP A 141 -12.22 -1.89 -9.06
N ASN A 142 -11.34 -1.80 -8.05
CA ASN A 142 -10.80 -2.90 -7.24
C ASN A 142 -9.94 -3.92 -8.00
N THR A 143 -9.67 -3.73 -9.30
CA THR A 143 -8.65 -4.55 -9.99
C THR A 143 -7.26 -4.24 -9.47
N ILE A 144 -6.34 -5.18 -9.63
CA ILE A 144 -4.95 -5.02 -9.19
C ILE A 144 -4.06 -4.91 -10.43
N THR A 145 -3.20 -3.90 -10.46
CA THR A 145 -2.16 -3.80 -11.48
C THR A 145 -0.81 -4.12 -10.87
N ILE A 146 -0.03 -4.92 -11.59
CA ILE A 146 1.37 -5.20 -11.32
C ILE A 146 2.19 -4.61 -12.46
N HIS A 147 3.20 -3.82 -12.13
CA HIS A 147 4.18 -3.29 -13.06
C HIS A 147 5.59 -3.66 -12.59
N LYS A 148 6.39 -4.29 -13.45
CA LYS A 148 7.71 -4.80 -13.05
C LYS A 148 8.70 -4.76 -14.21
N GLY A 149 9.97 -4.54 -13.89
CA GLY A 149 10.98 -4.38 -14.92
C GLY A 149 12.41 -4.29 -14.37
N ILE A 150 13.31 -3.88 -15.26
CA ILE A 150 14.66 -3.47 -14.91
C ILE A 150 14.62 -1.96 -14.66
N LEU A 151 15.25 -1.50 -13.58
CA LEU A 151 15.29 -0.08 -13.22
C LEU A 151 15.87 0.74 -14.38
N GLY A 152 15.12 1.76 -14.82
CA GLY A 152 15.50 2.60 -15.97
C GLY A 152 14.94 2.14 -17.32
N GLU A 153 14.37 0.93 -17.40
CA GLU A 153 13.71 0.43 -18.61
C GLU A 153 12.18 0.40 -18.40
N VAL A 154 11.41 0.66 -19.45
CA VAL A 154 9.95 0.50 -19.39
C VAL A 154 9.61 -0.97 -19.16
N GLY A 155 8.97 -1.25 -18.03
CA GLY A 155 8.63 -2.61 -17.62
C GLY A 155 7.39 -3.20 -18.30
N GLU A 156 7.00 -4.36 -17.80
CA GLU A 156 5.79 -5.07 -18.20
C GLU A 156 4.66 -4.78 -17.21
N THR A 157 3.43 -4.65 -17.73
CA THR A 157 2.24 -4.38 -16.94
C THR A 157 1.22 -5.50 -17.12
N GLU A 158 0.71 -6.01 -15.99
CA GLU A 158 -0.34 -7.01 -15.94
C GLU A 158 -1.47 -6.49 -15.03
N THR A 159 -2.72 -6.61 -15.48
CA THR A 159 -3.90 -6.32 -14.67
C THR A 159 -4.61 -7.61 -14.32
N ILE A 160 -4.85 -7.80 -13.03
CA ILE A 160 -5.55 -8.94 -12.47
C ILE A 160 -6.98 -8.49 -12.15
N GLU A 161 -7.94 -9.07 -12.88
CA GLU A 161 -9.35 -8.88 -12.56
C GLU A 161 -9.73 -9.62 -11.29
N THR A 162 -10.37 -8.93 -10.34
CA THR A 162 -10.94 -9.54 -9.15
C THR A 162 -12.31 -10.13 -9.47
N ARG A 163 -12.48 -11.44 -9.31
CA ARG A 163 -13.75 -12.14 -9.44
C ARG A 163 -14.44 -12.21 -8.08
N LYS A 164 -15.74 -12.48 -8.11
CA LYS A 164 -16.61 -12.55 -6.92
C LYS A 164 -16.17 -13.55 -5.82
N ASN A 165 -15.27 -14.47 -6.14
CA ASN A 165 -14.71 -15.48 -5.22
C ASN A 165 -13.22 -15.29 -4.93
N ASP A 166 -12.60 -14.23 -5.44
CA ASP A 166 -11.20 -13.95 -5.19
C ASP A 166 -11.04 -13.30 -3.81
N LEU A 167 -9.82 -13.37 -3.26
CA LEU A 167 -9.49 -12.67 -2.02
C LEU A 167 -9.69 -11.15 -2.23
N PRO A 168 -10.10 -10.40 -1.19
CA PRO A 168 -10.11 -8.94 -1.22
C PRO A 168 -8.81 -8.35 -1.78
N SER A 169 -8.89 -7.21 -2.48
CA SER A 169 -7.75 -6.68 -3.24
C SER A 169 -6.55 -6.31 -2.36
N ASN A 170 -6.80 -5.81 -1.14
CA ASN A 170 -5.77 -5.54 -0.13
C ASN A 170 -5.06 -6.83 0.33
N ILE A 171 -5.82 -7.90 0.57
CA ILE A 171 -5.26 -9.21 0.95
C ILE A 171 -4.45 -9.80 -0.20
N THR A 172 -4.96 -9.68 -1.44
CA THR A 172 -4.24 -10.13 -2.63
C THR A 172 -2.94 -9.35 -2.83
N LEU A 173 -2.96 -8.02 -2.65
CA LEU A 173 -1.77 -7.18 -2.71
C LEU A 173 -0.73 -7.59 -1.67
N ALA A 174 -1.14 -7.74 -0.39
CA ALA A 174 -0.26 -8.17 0.69
C ALA A 174 0.38 -9.52 0.38
N LYS A 175 -0.40 -10.49 -0.11
CA LYS A 175 0.13 -11.78 -0.55
C LYS A 175 1.23 -11.64 -1.62
N TYR A 176 1.01 -10.84 -2.66
CA TYR A 176 2.02 -10.62 -3.71
C TYR A 176 3.29 -9.97 -3.14
N VAL A 177 3.14 -8.97 -2.27
CA VAL A 177 4.26 -8.30 -1.59
C VAL A 177 5.07 -9.31 -0.77
N SER A 178 4.40 -10.14 0.05
CA SER A 178 5.05 -11.19 0.83
C SER A 178 5.80 -12.19 -0.05
N GLU A 179 5.20 -12.62 -1.15
CA GLU A 179 5.85 -13.51 -2.14
C GLU A 179 7.10 -12.88 -2.77
N GLN A 180 7.06 -11.59 -3.11
CA GLN A 180 8.23 -10.87 -3.62
C GLN A 180 9.31 -10.72 -2.55
N LYS A 181 8.94 -10.40 -1.31
CA LYS A 181 9.87 -10.28 -0.17
C LYS A 181 10.59 -11.60 0.10
N GLN A 182 9.89 -12.74 0.02
CA GLN A 182 10.50 -14.07 0.18
C GLN A 182 11.58 -14.39 -0.87
N ILE A 183 11.49 -13.80 -2.06
CA ILE A 183 12.50 -13.95 -3.11
C ILE A 183 13.54 -12.82 -3.10
N GLY A 184 13.58 -11.98 -2.06
CA GLY A 184 14.61 -10.96 -1.81
C GLY A 184 14.34 -9.60 -2.45
N TYR A 185 13.07 -9.26 -2.70
CA TYR A 185 12.69 -7.87 -2.93
C TYR A 185 12.49 -7.15 -1.58
N GLU A 186 12.85 -5.88 -1.52
CA GLU A 186 12.77 -5.06 -0.32
C GLU A 186 12.24 -3.67 -0.67
N GLU A 187 11.65 -2.97 0.31
CA GLU A 187 11.28 -1.58 0.15
C GLU A 187 12.54 -0.71 0.14
N HIS A 188 12.53 0.38 -0.63
CA HIS A 188 13.63 1.33 -0.68
C HIS A 188 13.17 2.62 0.00
N GLU A 189 13.55 2.80 1.26
CA GLU A 189 13.12 3.94 2.08
C GLU A 189 13.91 5.22 1.74
N ASP A 190 15.16 5.08 1.30
CA ASP A 190 16.06 6.21 1.04
C ASP A 190 16.06 6.58 -0.45
N LEU A 191 15.11 7.41 -0.88
CA LEU A 191 15.14 7.98 -2.23
C LEU A 191 16.01 9.25 -2.25
N THR A 192 16.78 9.42 -3.32
CA THR A 192 17.57 10.64 -3.51
C THR A 192 16.67 11.74 -4.07
N GLU A 193 16.67 12.91 -3.44
CA GLU A 193 16.04 14.11 -3.99
C GLU A 193 16.79 14.55 -5.26
N PHE A 194 16.05 14.69 -6.35
CA PHE A 194 16.54 14.98 -7.69
C PHE A 194 15.76 16.15 -8.26
N ILE A 195 16.45 17.19 -8.73
CA ILE A 195 15.81 18.44 -9.13
C ILE A 195 16.14 18.75 -10.57
N VAL A 196 15.08 19.12 -11.30
CA VAL A 196 15.17 19.67 -12.65
C VAL A 196 14.79 21.14 -12.61
N GLN A 197 15.70 22.02 -13.01
CA GLN A 197 15.55 23.46 -12.93
C GLN A 197 15.60 24.11 -14.31
N TYR A 198 14.68 25.04 -14.56
CA TYR A 198 14.67 25.93 -15.72
C TYR A 198 14.80 27.38 -15.29
N SER A 199 15.75 28.11 -15.87
CA SER A 199 15.81 29.58 -15.68
C SER A 199 14.84 30.30 -16.62
N TYR A 200 14.22 31.39 -16.15
CA TYR A 200 13.31 32.22 -16.95
C TYR A 200 13.54 33.73 -16.73
N ASP A 201 13.17 34.53 -17.72
CA ASP A 201 13.29 35.99 -17.66
C ASP A 201 12.22 36.63 -16.75
N LYS A 202 12.52 37.78 -16.15
CA LYS A 202 11.58 38.48 -15.25
C LYS A 202 10.24 38.84 -15.89
N ASP A 203 10.23 39.05 -17.20
CA ASP A 203 9.05 39.39 -17.98
C ASP A 203 8.35 38.16 -18.58
N ALA A 204 8.77 36.95 -18.19
CA ALA A 204 8.17 35.70 -18.64
C ALA A 204 6.68 35.62 -18.26
N ASN A 205 5.89 35.06 -19.18
CA ASN A 205 4.47 34.89 -19.01
C ASN A 205 4.18 33.84 -17.91
N GLN A 206 3.54 34.28 -16.83
CA GLN A 206 3.26 33.44 -15.66
C GLN A 206 2.33 32.26 -15.97
N THR A 207 1.40 32.43 -16.92
CA THR A 207 0.50 31.35 -17.34
C THR A 207 1.29 30.28 -18.08
N GLU A 208 2.16 30.66 -19.02
CA GLU A 208 3.01 29.71 -19.77
C GLU A 208 3.99 28.98 -18.85
N LEU A 209 4.56 29.66 -17.85
CA LEU A 209 5.42 29.01 -16.85
C LEU A 209 4.66 27.98 -16.03
N THR A 210 3.44 28.30 -15.59
CA THR A 210 2.59 27.39 -14.82
C THR A 210 2.21 26.16 -15.66
N GLU A 211 1.81 26.37 -16.91
CA GLU A 211 1.47 25.28 -17.84
C GLU A 211 2.70 24.39 -18.13
N LYS A 212 3.87 25.00 -18.32
CA LYS A 212 5.12 24.25 -18.50
C LYS A 212 5.47 23.43 -17.26
N ARG A 213 5.32 23.98 -16.05
CA ARG A 213 5.54 23.25 -14.79
C ARG A 213 4.63 22.03 -14.70
N ASP A 214 3.32 22.23 -14.84
CA ASP A 214 2.33 21.14 -14.71
C ASP A 214 2.57 20.03 -15.75
N TYR A 215 2.97 20.42 -16.95
CA TYR A 215 3.36 19.49 -18.01
C TYR A 215 4.62 18.70 -17.63
N LEU A 216 5.68 19.36 -17.14
CA LEU A 216 6.92 18.70 -16.71
C LEU A 216 6.70 17.78 -15.50
N GLU A 217 5.89 18.18 -14.53
CA GLU A 217 5.52 17.33 -13.39
C GLU A 217 4.87 16.02 -13.88
N SER A 218 3.92 16.14 -14.81
CA SER A 218 3.25 14.97 -15.40
C SER A 218 4.23 14.11 -16.22
N LEU A 219 5.09 14.75 -17.01
CA LEU A 219 6.08 14.09 -17.86
C LEU A 219 7.07 13.27 -17.01
N PHE A 220 7.62 13.88 -15.96
CA PHE A 220 8.60 13.23 -15.09
C PHE A 220 7.97 12.17 -14.20
N ASN A 221 6.76 12.41 -13.70
CA ASN A 221 6.04 11.37 -12.95
C ASN A 221 5.82 10.13 -13.82
N ASN A 222 5.44 10.33 -15.09
CA ASN A 222 5.23 9.23 -16.02
C ASN A 222 6.54 8.50 -16.36
N CYS A 223 7.59 9.21 -16.79
CA CYS A 223 8.82 8.54 -17.24
C CYS A 223 9.56 7.83 -16.09
N LEU A 224 9.61 8.44 -14.89
CA LEU A 224 10.21 7.81 -13.71
C LEU A 224 9.35 6.65 -13.18
N GLY A 225 8.02 6.81 -13.19
CA GLY A 225 7.09 5.78 -12.75
C GLY A 225 7.18 4.51 -13.61
N TRP A 226 7.07 4.64 -14.93
CA TRP A 226 7.12 3.51 -15.87
C TRP A 226 8.48 2.83 -15.99
N THR A 227 9.54 3.47 -15.53
CA THR A 227 10.90 2.88 -15.46
C THR A 227 11.25 2.40 -14.05
N GLY A 228 10.32 2.51 -13.11
CA GLY A 228 10.50 2.17 -11.70
C GLY A 228 11.52 3.04 -10.96
N ASN A 229 12.03 4.12 -11.57
CA ASN A 229 13.15 4.91 -11.03
C ASN A 229 12.71 6.16 -10.27
N GLY A 230 11.54 6.11 -9.64
CA GLY A 230 11.06 7.18 -8.76
C GLY A 230 9.72 7.76 -9.16
N HIS A 231 9.50 9.00 -8.73
CA HIS A 231 8.30 9.79 -9.01
C HIS A 231 8.61 11.29 -8.91
N CYS A 232 7.68 12.11 -9.40
CA CYS A 232 7.71 13.56 -9.23
C CYS A 232 6.82 13.94 -8.02
N ASP A 233 7.28 14.87 -7.19
CA ASP A 233 6.57 15.40 -6.00
C ASP A 233 6.11 16.86 -6.18
N GLY A 234 6.16 17.35 -7.42
CA GLY A 234 5.65 18.65 -7.82
C GLY A 234 6.76 19.65 -8.13
N GLY A 235 6.37 20.90 -8.33
CA GLY A 235 7.28 21.97 -8.70
C GLY A 235 6.93 23.33 -8.12
N ASP A 236 7.90 24.22 -8.18
CA ASP A 236 7.74 25.61 -7.81
C ASP A 236 8.23 26.56 -8.92
N ILE A 237 7.78 27.81 -8.80
CA ILE A 237 8.19 28.91 -9.66
C ILE A 237 8.51 30.08 -8.74
N GLY A 238 9.76 30.51 -8.74
CA GLY A 238 10.22 31.57 -7.85
C GLY A 238 11.64 32.01 -8.19
N SER A 239 12.05 33.20 -7.74
CA SER A 239 13.45 33.65 -7.82
C SER A 239 14.10 33.64 -9.22
N GLY A 240 13.32 33.55 -10.30
CA GLY A 240 13.81 33.44 -11.68
C GLY A 240 14.04 32.00 -12.17
N THR A 241 13.60 31.01 -11.40
CA THR A 241 13.73 29.59 -11.68
C THR A 241 12.41 28.85 -11.49
N MET A 242 12.17 27.87 -12.35
CA MET A 242 11.13 26.87 -12.18
C MET A 242 11.80 25.55 -11.82
N ASN A 243 11.49 24.99 -10.66
CA ASN A 243 12.09 23.75 -10.17
C ASN A 243 11.04 22.64 -10.16
N ILE A 244 11.42 21.44 -10.57
CA ILE A 244 10.62 20.23 -10.48
C ILE A 244 11.38 19.26 -9.57
N PHE A 245 10.73 18.83 -8.50
CA PHE A 245 11.29 17.98 -7.47
C PHE A 245 10.86 16.53 -7.72
N CYS A 246 11.83 15.64 -7.78
CA CYS A 246 11.64 14.21 -7.95
C CYS A 246 12.36 13.46 -6.83
N TYR A 247 11.88 12.25 -6.52
CA TYR A 247 12.56 11.32 -5.62
C TYR A 247 12.88 10.05 -6.37
N VAL A 248 14.16 9.74 -6.52
CA VAL A 248 14.66 8.71 -7.43
C VAL A 248 15.48 7.65 -6.72
N VAL A 249 15.48 6.45 -7.27
CA VAL A 249 16.22 5.29 -6.70
C VAL A 249 17.69 5.35 -7.12
N ASP A 250 17.93 5.67 -8.39
CA ASP A 250 19.28 5.88 -8.93
C ASP A 250 19.32 7.18 -9.74
N LYS A 251 20.06 8.16 -9.20
CA LYS A 251 20.26 9.49 -9.81
C LYS A 251 20.92 9.45 -11.19
N ASN A 252 21.81 8.48 -11.45
CA ASN A 252 22.49 8.37 -12.75
C ASN A 252 21.54 7.82 -13.80
N ILE A 253 20.70 6.85 -13.44
CA ILE A 253 19.64 6.37 -14.32
C ILE A 253 18.61 7.50 -14.56
N ALA A 254 18.24 8.24 -13.51
CA ALA A 254 17.22 9.28 -13.59
C ALA A 254 17.63 10.41 -14.55
N VAL A 255 18.89 10.87 -14.49
CA VAL A 255 19.37 11.90 -15.42
C VAL A 255 19.33 11.42 -16.87
N HIS A 256 19.64 10.14 -17.14
CA HIS A 256 19.52 9.60 -18.49
C HIS A 256 18.07 9.55 -18.97
N THR A 257 17.16 8.99 -18.16
CA THR A 257 15.72 8.89 -18.50
C THR A 257 15.09 10.27 -18.74
N ILE A 258 15.40 11.25 -17.89
CA ILE A 258 14.84 12.60 -18.01
C ILE A 258 15.40 13.33 -19.23
N LEU A 259 16.71 13.26 -19.48
CA LEU A 259 17.30 13.92 -20.64
C LEU A 259 16.77 13.35 -21.96
N GLU A 260 16.61 12.03 -22.07
CA GLU A 260 16.03 11.40 -23.27
C GLU A 260 14.63 11.96 -23.57
N VAL A 261 13.75 12.00 -22.57
CA VAL A 261 12.39 12.51 -22.76
C VAL A 261 12.36 14.02 -23.03
N LEU A 262 13.23 14.80 -22.39
CA LEU A 262 13.34 16.24 -22.65
C LEU A 262 13.91 16.56 -24.04
N GLU A 263 14.80 15.72 -24.56
CA GLU A 263 15.29 15.82 -25.94
C GLU A 263 14.18 15.50 -26.95
N GLU A 264 13.36 14.48 -26.70
CA GLU A 264 12.22 14.11 -27.55
C GLU A 264 11.15 15.21 -27.60
N GLU A 265 10.92 15.90 -26.48
CA GLU A 265 9.92 16.98 -26.35
C GLU A 265 10.46 18.38 -26.70
N ASP A 266 11.74 18.50 -27.12
CA ASP A 266 12.42 19.78 -27.44
C ASP A 266 12.43 20.78 -26.25
N LEU A 267 12.73 20.28 -25.05
CA LEU A 267 12.67 21.02 -23.78
C LEU A 267 14.04 21.21 -23.11
N MET A 268 15.13 21.20 -23.87
CA MET A 268 16.50 21.24 -23.32
C MET A 268 17.02 22.64 -22.96
N ASP A 269 16.31 23.70 -23.36
CA ASP A 269 16.75 25.08 -23.18
C ASP A 269 16.75 25.53 -21.71
N ASN A 270 17.85 26.16 -21.27
CA ASN A 270 18.05 26.69 -19.92
C ASN A 270 17.89 25.67 -18.78
N LEU A 271 18.14 24.39 -19.10
CA LEU A 271 18.02 23.26 -18.20
C LEU A 271 19.25 23.12 -17.29
N LYS A 272 18.98 22.88 -16.01
CA LYS A 272 19.95 22.34 -15.05
C LYS A 272 19.34 21.16 -14.31
N ILE A 273 20.16 20.18 -13.95
CA ILE A 273 19.76 19.02 -13.15
C ILE A 273 20.75 18.85 -12.01
N ALA A 274 20.27 18.58 -10.81
CA ALA A 274 21.08 18.28 -9.63
C ALA A 274 20.41 17.22 -8.75
N TYR A 275 21.14 16.74 -7.76
CA TYR A 275 20.61 15.89 -6.69
C TYR A 275 21.12 16.36 -5.33
N ALA A 276 20.36 16.10 -4.26
CA ALA A 276 20.80 16.34 -2.89
C ALA A 276 21.78 15.23 -2.47
N ASP A 277 23.00 15.60 -2.09
CA ASP A 277 23.95 14.65 -1.53
C ASP A 277 23.57 14.28 -0.09
N GLU A 278 23.33 13.00 0.15
CA GLU A 278 22.92 12.48 1.45
C GLU A 278 23.94 12.74 2.57
N SER A 279 25.21 12.97 2.23
CA SER A 279 26.28 13.17 3.22
C SER A 279 26.55 14.64 3.56
N THR A 280 26.36 15.54 2.60
CA THR A 280 26.64 16.98 2.79
C THR A 280 25.40 17.85 2.85
N GLU A 281 24.22 17.34 2.45
CA GLU A 281 22.99 18.11 2.21
C GLU A 281 23.16 19.21 1.14
N GLU A 282 24.23 19.17 0.35
CA GLU A 282 24.47 20.09 -0.75
C GLU A 282 23.91 19.53 -2.07
N TYR A 283 23.49 20.43 -2.97
CA TYR A 283 23.05 20.05 -4.30
C TYR A 283 24.23 19.92 -5.26
N ILE A 284 24.39 18.73 -5.84
CA ILE A 284 25.45 18.41 -6.78
C ILE A 284 24.89 18.40 -8.21
N GLY A 285 25.42 19.26 -9.07
CA GLY A 285 25.02 19.37 -10.48
C GLY A 285 25.38 18.15 -11.33
N LEU A 286 24.39 17.60 -12.02
CA LEU A 286 24.50 16.48 -12.96
C LEU A 286 24.49 16.92 -14.42
N TYR A 287 23.64 17.91 -14.76
CA TYR A 287 23.52 18.41 -16.13
C TYR A 287 23.34 19.93 -16.16
N PRO A 288 24.08 20.65 -17.02
CA PRO A 288 25.32 20.21 -17.65
C PRO A 288 26.34 19.75 -16.58
N PRO A 289 27.33 18.88 -16.93
CA PRO A 289 28.28 18.38 -15.94
C PRO A 289 28.99 19.51 -15.20
N LEU A 290 29.12 19.38 -13.87
CA LEU A 290 29.75 20.38 -12.98
C LEU A 290 29.03 21.75 -12.99
N THR A 291 27.73 21.78 -13.27
CA THR A 291 26.94 23.01 -13.14
C THR A 291 26.86 23.44 -11.67
N ASP A 292 27.08 24.73 -11.41
CA ASP A 292 26.72 25.32 -10.13
C ASP A 292 25.20 25.33 -10.02
N PHE A 293 24.68 24.77 -8.92
CA PHE A 293 23.26 24.64 -8.66
C PHE A 293 22.87 25.44 -7.42
N MET A 294 21.84 26.27 -7.55
CA MET A 294 21.24 27.01 -6.45
C MET A 294 19.73 26.97 -6.62
N LEU A 295 19.03 26.69 -5.52
CA LEU A 295 17.58 26.85 -5.39
C LEU A 295 17.22 28.28 -5.01
#